data_AF-A0A699QD57-F1
#
_entry.id   AF-A0A699QD57-F1
#
_cell.length_a   1.000
_cell.length_b   1.000
_cell.length_c   1.000
_cell.angle_alpha   90.00
_cell.angle_beta   90.00
_cell.angle_gamma   90.00
#
_symmetry.space_group_name_H-M   'P 1'
#
loop_
_entity.id
_entity.type
_entity.pdbx_description
1 polymer ?
#
loop_
_entity_poly.entity_id
_entity_poly.type
_entity_poly.pdbx_seq_one_letter_code
_entity_poly.pdbx_strand_id
1 'polypeptide(L)'
;MTPSISTTTTTASQPPIPPTAIPSDILQTLPTFASVFRFKDIVKSLEVNFSEFMRTNQSPEAVSNIPGIVHQYMHQEITEAVREAVKSQVKAQVIRILPRIEESVNAHLEAEILTRSSHSSRTSYAVAADLSEMELKKILINKMEGNKSIQRSNEQRNLYKALVEAYEADKTILDSYRESAILKRRREDNDDQEGPSTGSDRGSKR
;
A
#
# COMPACT_ATOMS: atom_id res chain seq x y z
N MET A 1 -53.44 28.76 -36.63
CA MET A 1 -53.53 29.40 -37.96
C MET A 1 -55.00 29.47 -38.34
N THR A 2 -55.50 30.66 -38.64
CA THR A 2 -56.88 30.95 -39.05
C THR A 2 -56.83 31.39 -40.52
N PRO A 3 -57.74 30.93 -41.41
CA PRO A 3 -57.70 31.32 -42.82
C PRO A 3 -58.46 32.64 -43.02
N SER A 4 -57.86 33.56 -43.80
CA SER A 4 -58.53 34.80 -44.22
C SER A 4 -59.01 34.70 -45.66
N ILE A 5 -60.28 35.04 -45.85
CA ILE A 5 -60.99 35.17 -47.13
C ILE A 5 -60.70 36.56 -47.69
N SER A 6 -60.32 36.67 -48.97
CA SER A 6 -60.20 37.95 -49.67
C SER A 6 -61.14 38.00 -50.85
N THR A 7 -62.01 39.01 -50.83
CA THR A 7 -63.05 39.31 -51.82
C THR A 7 -62.46 39.86 -53.13
N THR A 8 -62.94 39.33 -54.25
CA THR A 8 -62.60 39.75 -55.61
C THR A 8 -63.57 40.84 -56.10
N THR A 9 -63.05 42.00 -56.50
CA THR A 9 -63.82 43.04 -57.20
C THR A 9 -63.48 43.02 -58.69
N THR A 10 -64.53 42.95 -59.52
CA THR A 10 -64.47 42.90 -60.99
C THR A 10 -64.65 44.32 -61.55
N THR A 11 -63.67 44.81 -62.31
CA THR A 11 -63.72 46.10 -63.02
C THR A 11 -64.06 45.87 -64.50
N ALA A 12 -65.00 46.65 -65.02
CA ALA A 12 -65.55 46.53 -66.38
C ALA A 12 -64.54 46.88 -67.49
N SER A 13 -64.72 46.22 -68.64
CA SER A 13 -63.75 46.02 -69.71
C SER A 13 -63.51 47.20 -70.66
N GLN A 14 -62.24 47.42 -71.00
CA GLN A 14 -61.79 48.14 -72.20
C GLN A 14 -61.22 47.10 -73.20
N PRO A 15 -61.47 47.21 -74.51
CA PRO A 15 -61.13 46.17 -75.48
C PRO A 15 -59.60 45.92 -75.56
N PRO A 16 -59.17 44.65 -75.75
CA PRO A 16 -57.76 44.30 -75.81
C PRO A 16 -57.10 44.83 -77.09
N ILE A 17 -55.95 45.50 -76.91
CA ILE A 17 -55.07 45.93 -78.01
C ILE A 17 -54.37 44.68 -78.55
N PRO A 18 -54.29 44.47 -79.88
CA PRO A 18 -53.64 43.29 -80.45
C PRO A 18 -52.13 43.28 -80.12
N PRO A 19 -51.52 42.10 -79.86
CA PRO A 19 -50.11 42.00 -79.55
C PRO A 19 -49.26 42.39 -80.76
N THR A 20 -48.36 43.37 -80.56
CA THR A 20 -47.35 43.75 -81.56
C THR A 20 -46.39 42.57 -81.77
N ALA A 21 -46.32 42.04 -82.98
CA ALA A 21 -45.41 40.94 -83.33
C ALA A 21 -43.95 41.43 -83.26
N ILE A 22 -43.15 40.83 -82.38
CA ILE A 22 -41.71 41.09 -82.30
C ILE A 22 -41.05 40.46 -83.54
N PRO A 23 -40.22 41.19 -84.31
CA PRO A 23 -39.54 40.64 -85.48
C PRO A 23 -38.67 39.43 -85.11
N SER A 24 -38.83 38.30 -85.83
CA SER A 24 -38.06 37.04 -85.59
C SER A 24 -36.55 37.21 -85.73
N ASP A 25 -36.09 38.24 -86.43
CA ASP A 25 -34.67 38.54 -86.63
C ASP A 25 -33.97 38.93 -85.32
N ILE A 26 -34.72 39.45 -84.34
CA ILE A 26 -34.19 39.81 -83.01
C ILE A 26 -33.94 38.55 -82.16
N LEU A 27 -34.78 37.51 -82.29
CA LEU A 27 -34.64 36.28 -81.49
C LEU A 27 -33.47 35.40 -81.94
N GLN A 28 -33.03 35.49 -83.20
CA GLN A 28 -31.90 34.70 -83.72
C GLN A 28 -30.52 35.25 -83.30
N THR A 29 -30.46 36.50 -82.82
CA THR A 29 -29.22 37.14 -82.36
C THR A 29 -29.06 37.11 -80.83
N LEU A 30 -30.07 36.61 -80.11
CA LEU A 30 -30.03 36.52 -78.65
C LEU A 30 -29.15 35.34 -78.22
N PRO A 31 -28.12 35.58 -77.38
CA PRO A 31 -27.30 34.50 -76.84
C PRO A 31 -28.17 33.51 -76.06
N THR A 32 -27.92 32.22 -76.24
CA THR A 32 -28.70 31.15 -75.59
C THR A 32 -28.65 31.34 -74.07
N PHE A 33 -29.76 31.08 -73.38
CA PHE A 33 -29.88 31.20 -71.92
C PHE A 33 -28.68 30.56 -71.18
N ALA A 34 -28.25 29.36 -71.59
CA ALA A 34 -27.09 28.68 -71.02
C ALA A 34 -25.75 29.43 -71.20
N SER A 35 -25.61 30.24 -72.26
CA SER A 35 -24.43 31.06 -72.55
C SER A 35 -24.42 32.37 -71.75
N VAL A 36 -25.58 33.03 -71.63
CA VAL A 36 -25.71 34.28 -70.83
C VAL A 36 -25.35 34.02 -69.37
N PHE A 37 -25.78 32.87 -68.83
CA PHE A 37 -25.51 32.48 -67.45
C PHE A 37 -24.25 31.64 -67.27
N ARG A 38 -23.41 31.48 -68.31
CA ARG A 38 -22.15 30.70 -68.24
C ARG A 38 -22.34 29.33 -67.60
N PHE A 39 -23.50 28.70 -67.80
CA PHE A 39 -23.96 27.56 -67.01
C PHE A 39 -22.97 26.39 -67.06
N LYS A 40 -22.33 26.20 -68.22
CA LYS A 40 -21.30 25.19 -68.44
C LYS A 40 -20.05 25.42 -67.59
N ASP A 41 -19.65 26.68 -67.39
CA ASP A 41 -18.49 27.04 -66.57
C ASP A 41 -18.80 26.87 -65.08
N ILE A 42 -20.03 27.21 -64.68
CA ILE A 42 -20.53 27.01 -63.30
C ILE A 42 -20.55 25.52 -62.94
N VAL A 43 -21.12 24.67 -63.79
CA VAL A 43 -21.16 23.22 -63.57
C VAL A 43 -19.75 22.63 -63.46
N LYS A 44 -18.84 23.06 -64.34
CA LYS A 44 -17.45 22.59 -64.33
C LYS A 44 -16.68 23.06 -63.08
N SER A 45 -16.90 24.29 -62.64
CA SER A 45 -16.32 24.81 -61.39
C SER A 45 -16.87 24.09 -60.17
N LEU A 46 -18.16 23.77 -60.16
CA LEU A 46 -18.80 23.01 -59.09
C LEU A 46 -18.27 21.58 -59.01
N GLU A 47 -18.09 20.92 -60.15
CA GLU A 47 -17.52 19.57 -60.25
C GLU A 47 -16.07 19.52 -59.73
N VAL A 48 -15.26 20.54 -60.03
CA VAL A 48 -13.90 20.67 -59.49
C VAL A 48 -13.91 20.89 -57.97
N ASN A 49 -14.78 21.78 -57.46
CA ASN A 49 -14.92 22.02 -56.02
C ASN A 49 -15.37 20.76 -55.27
N PHE A 50 -16.35 20.02 -55.79
CA PHE A 50 -16.77 18.75 -55.20
C PHE A 50 -15.66 17.70 -55.26
N SER A 51 -14.87 17.66 -56.33
CA SER A 51 -13.74 16.74 -56.44
C SER A 51 -12.63 17.08 -55.45
N GLU A 52 -12.33 18.36 -55.24
CA GLU A 52 -11.37 18.84 -54.24
C GLU A 52 -11.86 18.57 -52.82
N PHE A 53 -13.14 18.82 -52.54
CA PHE A 53 -13.79 18.46 -51.28
C PHE A 53 -13.68 16.94 -51.02
N MET A 54 -14.02 16.11 -52.01
CA MET A 54 -13.88 14.65 -51.89
C MET A 54 -12.42 14.18 -51.72
N ARG A 55 -11.45 14.92 -52.27
CA ARG A 55 -10.01 14.65 -52.12
C ARG A 55 -9.43 15.10 -50.78
N THR A 56 -9.94 16.18 -50.21
CA THR A 56 -9.46 16.81 -48.96
C THR A 56 -10.29 16.41 -47.75
N ASN A 57 -11.34 15.61 -47.94
CA ASN A 57 -12.12 15.03 -46.86
C ASN A 57 -11.20 14.25 -45.92
N GLN A 58 -10.83 14.90 -44.82
CA GLN A 58 -10.18 14.30 -43.66
C GLN A 58 -11.11 13.31 -42.95
N SER A 59 -12.34 13.10 -43.44
CA SER A 59 -13.33 12.23 -42.81
C SER A 59 -12.91 10.77 -42.74
N PRO A 60 -12.28 10.12 -43.75
CA PRO A 60 -11.83 8.73 -43.62
C PRO A 60 -10.67 8.61 -42.62
N GLU A 61 -9.76 9.60 -42.61
CA GLU A 61 -8.62 9.64 -41.69
C GLU A 61 -9.08 9.89 -40.25
N ALA A 62 -9.96 10.88 -40.04
CA ALA A 62 -10.58 11.16 -38.74
C ALA A 62 -11.37 9.95 -38.22
N VAL A 63 -12.17 9.29 -39.06
CA VAL A 63 -12.89 8.07 -38.69
C VAL A 63 -11.93 6.92 -38.37
N SER A 64 -10.84 6.79 -39.12
CA SER A 64 -9.81 5.76 -38.85
C SER A 64 -9.04 5.99 -37.55
N ASN A 65 -8.99 7.21 -37.04
CA ASN A 65 -8.33 7.58 -35.78
C ASN A 65 -9.23 7.39 -34.54
N ILE A 66 -10.56 7.29 -34.71
CA ILE A 66 -11.52 7.11 -33.60
C ILE A 66 -11.16 5.91 -32.70
N PRO A 67 -10.84 4.70 -33.22
CA PRO A 67 -10.46 3.57 -32.38
C PRO A 67 -9.23 3.84 -31.51
N GLY A 68 -8.23 4.56 -32.05
CA GLY A 68 -7.03 4.93 -31.31
C GLY A 68 -7.32 5.90 -30.17
N ILE A 69 -8.16 6.91 -30.42
CA ILE A 69 -8.59 7.89 -29.41
C ILE A 69 -9.41 7.21 -28.31
N VAL A 70 -10.37 6.35 -28.68
CA VAL A 70 -11.18 5.58 -27.71
C VAL A 70 -10.30 4.65 -26.88
N HIS A 71 -9.38 3.93 -27.51
CA HIS A 71 -8.46 3.04 -26.80
C HIS A 71 -7.58 3.81 -25.81
N GLN A 72 -7.03 4.96 -26.21
CA GLN A 72 -6.21 5.79 -25.33
C GLN A 72 -7.02 6.33 -24.14
N TYR A 73 -8.23 6.85 -24.40
CA TYR A 73 -9.13 7.33 -23.35
C TYR A 73 -9.51 6.22 -22.37
N MET A 74 -9.95 5.07 -22.89
CA MET A 74 -10.33 3.91 -22.08
C MET A 74 -9.16 3.40 -21.25
N HIS A 75 -7.97 3.29 -21.84
CA HIS A 75 -6.78 2.86 -21.11
C HIS A 75 -6.43 3.85 -19.99
N GLN A 76 -6.47 5.15 -20.24
CA GLN A 76 -6.13 6.16 -19.25
C GLN A 76 -7.15 6.19 -18.10
N GLU A 77 -8.45 6.29 -18.40
CA GLU A 77 -9.51 6.40 -17.40
C GLU A 77 -9.65 5.13 -16.56
N ILE A 78 -9.64 3.96 -17.19
CA ILE A 78 -9.75 2.68 -16.46
C ILE A 78 -8.51 2.46 -15.61
N THR A 79 -7.31 2.76 -16.13
CA THR A 79 -6.08 2.58 -15.34
C THR A 79 -6.04 3.53 -14.16
N GLU A 80 -6.46 4.79 -14.30
CA GLU A 80 -6.55 5.72 -13.16
C GLU A 80 -7.64 5.31 -12.15
N ALA A 81 -8.83 4.93 -12.61
CA ALA A 81 -9.90 4.49 -11.73
C ALA A 81 -9.51 3.24 -10.93
N VAL A 82 -8.86 2.27 -11.57
CA VAL A 82 -8.36 1.06 -10.90
C VAL A 82 -7.25 1.42 -9.90
N ARG A 83 -6.31 2.28 -10.29
CA ARG A 83 -5.21 2.72 -9.40
C ARG A 83 -5.73 3.39 -8.14
N GLU A 84 -6.68 4.32 -8.28
CA GLU A 84 -7.26 5.03 -7.13
C GLU A 84 -8.15 4.12 -6.28
N ALA A 85 -8.89 3.19 -6.89
CA ALA A 85 -9.65 2.18 -6.16
C ALA A 85 -8.73 1.28 -5.31
N VAL A 86 -7.65 0.77 -5.90
CA VAL A 86 -6.65 -0.06 -5.21
C VAL A 86 -5.99 0.72 -4.09
N LYS A 87 -5.55 1.95 -4.34
CA LYS A 87 -4.91 2.83 -3.35
C LYS A 87 -5.84 3.12 -2.16
N SER A 88 -7.10 3.44 -2.43
CA SER A 88 -8.12 3.67 -1.40
C SER A 88 -8.38 2.42 -0.57
N GLN A 89 -8.52 1.26 -1.22
CA GLN A 89 -8.75 -0.02 -0.54
C GLN A 89 -7.56 -0.43 0.33
N VAL A 90 -6.34 -0.31 -0.18
CA VAL A 90 -5.11 -0.60 0.57
C VAL A 90 -5.00 0.33 1.78
N LYS A 91 -5.22 1.63 1.59
CA LYS A 91 -5.21 2.60 2.70
C LYS A 91 -6.23 2.25 3.78
N ALA A 92 -7.45 1.89 3.40
CA ALA A 92 -8.49 1.48 4.36
C ALA A 92 -8.13 0.18 5.09
N GLN A 93 -7.51 -0.78 4.41
CA GLN A 93 -7.02 -2.01 5.06
C GLN A 93 -5.88 -1.73 6.04
N VAL A 94 -4.90 -0.91 5.65
CA VAL A 94 -3.77 -0.55 6.51
C VAL A 94 -4.26 0.15 7.78
N ILE A 95 -5.18 1.12 7.66
CA ILE A 95 -5.79 1.80 8.82
C ILE A 95 -6.47 0.81 9.77
N ARG A 96 -7.09 -0.26 9.25
CA ARG A 96 -7.78 -1.26 10.07
C ARG A 96 -6.85 -2.29 10.70
N ILE A 97 -5.78 -2.67 10.00
CA ILE A 97 -4.88 -3.76 10.41
C ILE A 97 -3.79 -3.24 11.34
N LEU A 98 -3.25 -2.06 11.08
CA LEU A 98 -2.10 -1.52 11.83
C LEU A 98 -2.35 -1.45 13.35
N PRO A 99 -3.49 -0.92 13.84
CA PRO A 99 -3.75 -0.87 15.29
C PRO A 99 -3.88 -2.26 15.92
N ARG A 100 -4.41 -3.25 15.18
CA ARG A 100 -4.54 -4.63 15.67
C ARG A 100 -3.18 -5.30 15.83
N ILE A 101 -2.26 -5.05 14.89
CA ILE A 101 -0.90 -5.55 14.98
C ILE A 101 -0.21 -4.91 16.19
N GLU A 102 -0.27 -3.58 16.31
CA GLU A 102 0.32 -2.84 17.42
C GLU A 102 -0.19 -3.35 18.78
N GLU A 103 -1.51 -3.49 18.94
CA GLU A 103 -2.13 -4.00 20.16
C GLU A 103 -1.70 -5.45 20.45
N SER A 104 -1.67 -6.32 19.44
CA SER A 104 -1.28 -7.73 19.62
C SER A 104 0.19 -7.88 20.02
N VAL A 105 1.09 -7.09 19.43
CA VAL A 105 2.52 -7.08 19.75
C VAL A 105 2.71 -6.56 21.16
N ASN A 106 2.01 -5.48 21.53
CA ASN A 106 2.11 -4.93 22.88
C ASN A 106 1.58 -5.91 23.94
N ALA A 107 0.43 -6.52 23.71
CA ALA A 107 -0.15 -7.51 24.63
C ALA A 107 0.77 -8.74 24.80
N HIS A 108 1.39 -9.20 23.71
CA HIS A 108 2.33 -10.31 23.75
C HIS A 108 3.60 -9.95 24.54
N LEU A 109 4.17 -8.77 24.27
CA LEU A 109 5.36 -8.27 24.96
C LEU A 109 5.12 -8.12 26.46
N GLU A 110 4.00 -7.52 26.86
CA GLU A 110 3.62 -7.38 28.28
C GLU A 110 3.49 -8.74 28.98
N ALA A 111 2.87 -9.72 28.32
CA ALA A 111 2.74 -11.08 28.86
C ALA A 111 4.11 -11.79 29.01
N GLU A 112 5.01 -11.64 28.04
CA GLU A 112 6.36 -12.21 28.12
C GLU A 112 7.20 -11.52 29.21
N ILE A 113 7.12 -10.19 29.32
CA ILE A 113 7.80 -9.43 30.37
C ILE A 113 7.31 -9.87 31.75
N LEU A 114 5.99 -9.99 31.94
CA LEU A 114 5.41 -10.40 33.22
C LEU A 114 5.82 -11.82 33.60
N THR A 115 5.78 -12.77 32.66
CA THR A 115 6.18 -14.16 32.92
C THR A 115 7.68 -14.26 33.23
N ARG A 116 8.54 -13.59 32.45
CA ARG A 116 9.99 -13.57 32.69
C ARG A 116 10.33 -12.88 34.02
N SER A 117 9.69 -11.76 34.32
CA SER A 117 9.83 -11.05 35.60
C SER A 117 9.39 -11.90 36.77
N SER A 118 8.28 -12.63 36.64
CA SER A 118 7.79 -13.55 37.68
C SER A 118 8.80 -14.68 37.94
N HIS A 119 9.36 -15.27 36.88
CA HIS A 119 10.41 -16.30 37.01
C HIS A 119 11.70 -15.74 37.63
N SER A 120 12.11 -14.54 37.21
CA SER A 120 13.27 -13.85 37.79
C SER A 120 13.06 -13.54 39.27
N SER A 121 11.87 -13.06 39.64
CA SER A 121 11.51 -12.70 41.02
C SER A 121 11.45 -13.94 41.91
N ARG A 122 10.83 -15.02 41.44
CA ARG A 122 10.80 -16.30 42.16
C ARG A 122 12.20 -16.86 42.38
N THR A 123 13.06 -16.79 41.36
CA THR A 123 14.46 -17.22 41.46
C THR A 123 15.24 -16.32 42.44
N SER A 124 15.08 -15.01 42.33
CA SER A 124 15.72 -14.06 43.24
C SER A 124 15.28 -14.27 44.69
N TYR A 125 14.00 -14.55 44.94
CA TYR A 125 13.49 -14.82 46.28
C TYR A 125 14.04 -16.14 46.85
N ALA A 126 14.09 -17.20 46.03
CA ALA A 126 14.69 -18.47 46.44
C ALA A 126 16.18 -18.30 46.80
N VAL A 127 16.95 -17.61 45.95
CA VAL A 127 18.37 -17.32 46.22
C VAL A 127 18.54 -16.47 47.49
N ALA A 128 17.69 -15.47 47.70
CA ALA A 128 17.75 -14.65 48.91
C ALA A 128 17.45 -15.48 50.18
N ALA A 129 16.50 -16.42 50.11
CA ALA A 129 16.19 -17.33 51.20
C ALA A 129 17.39 -18.23 51.53
N ASP A 130 18.00 -18.88 50.53
CA ASP A 130 19.16 -19.75 50.71
C ASP A 130 20.36 -18.99 51.32
N LEU A 131 20.62 -17.76 50.85
CA LEU A 131 21.68 -16.90 51.41
C LEU A 131 21.39 -16.54 52.88
N SER A 132 20.14 -16.22 53.21
CA SER A 132 19.74 -15.90 54.58
C SER A 132 19.87 -17.11 55.53
N GLU A 133 19.57 -18.32 55.05
CA GLU A 133 19.77 -19.55 55.81
C GLU A 133 21.26 -19.77 56.14
N MET A 134 22.14 -19.55 55.15
CA MET A 134 23.59 -19.66 55.32
C MET A 134 24.13 -18.62 56.33
N GLU A 135 23.64 -17.37 56.29
CA GLU A 135 23.98 -16.35 57.29
C GLU A 135 23.53 -16.73 58.71
N LEU A 136 22.33 -17.29 58.84
CA LEU A 136 21.82 -17.79 60.13
C LEU A 136 22.67 -18.95 60.66
N LYS A 137 23.04 -19.92 59.81
CA LYS A 137 23.97 -21.01 60.18
C LYS A 137 25.28 -20.45 60.74
N LYS A 138 25.87 -19.46 60.06
CA LYS A 138 27.11 -18.78 60.50
C LYS A 138 26.96 -18.11 61.87
N ILE A 139 25.87 -17.36 62.08
CA ILE A 139 25.60 -16.69 63.35
C ILE A 139 25.46 -17.71 64.49
N LEU A 140 24.76 -18.83 64.24
CA LEU A 140 24.57 -19.88 65.23
C LEU A 140 25.88 -20.55 65.63
N ILE A 141 26.74 -20.87 64.66
CA ILE A 141 28.09 -21.41 64.89
C ILE A 141 28.90 -20.47 65.80
N ASN A 142 28.99 -19.18 65.44
CA ASN A 142 29.73 -18.17 66.21
C ASN A 142 29.21 -18.05 67.66
N LYS A 143 27.88 -18.09 67.83
CA LYS A 143 27.24 -17.99 69.15
C LYS A 143 27.51 -19.22 70.02
N MET A 144 27.51 -20.42 69.43
CA MET A 144 27.82 -21.65 70.14
C MET A 144 29.29 -21.72 70.59
N GLU A 145 30.19 -21.22 69.76
CA GLU A 145 31.62 -21.10 70.03
C GLU A 145 31.91 -20.08 71.13
N GLY A 146 31.37 -18.85 71.01
CA GLY A 146 31.55 -17.80 72.02
C GLY A 146 31.00 -18.15 73.40
N ASN A 147 29.92 -18.92 73.47
CA ASN A 147 29.31 -19.35 74.73
C ASN A 147 29.96 -20.62 75.35
N LYS A 148 31.00 -21.21 74.71
CA LYS A 148 31.60 -22.50 75.09
C LYS A 148 30.58 -23.65 75.23
N SER A 149 29.41 -23.54 74.59
CA SER A 149 28.31 -24.50 74.71
C SER A 149 28.66 -25.88 74.14
N ILE A 150 29.57 -25.91 73.16
CA ILE A 150 30.11 -27.11 72.52
C ILE A 150 30.74 -28.06 73.57
N GLN A 151 31.17 -27.57 74.72
CA GLN A 151 31.76 -28.42 75.76
C GLN A 151 30.74 -29.05 76.72
N ARG A 152 29.48 -28.57 76.73
CA ARG A 152 28.50 -28.92 77.77
C ARG A 152 27.75 -30.25 77.56
N SER A 153 27.59 -30.72 76.32
CA SER A 153 26.92 -31.99 76.03
C SER A 153 27.37 -32.60 74.71
N ASN A 154 27.24 -33.92 74.57
CA ASN A 154 27.51 -34.61 73.31
C ASN A 154 26.55 -34.16 72.20
N GLU A 155 25.29 -33.87 72.54
CA GLU A 155 24.28 -33.38 71.61
C GLU A 155 24.68 -32.03 70.98
N GLN A 156 25.19 -31.10 71.80
CA GLN A 156 25.67 -29.80 71.32
C GLN A 156 26.95 -29.91 70.47
N ARG A 157 27.82 -30.89 70.73
CA ARG A 157 28.98 -31.19 69.86
C ARG A 157 28.55 -31.71 68.50
N ASN A 158 27.59 -32.65 68.50
CA ASN A 158 27.05 -33.23 67.27
C ASN A 158 26.36 -32.15 66.43
N LEU A 159 25.54 -31.29 67.05
CA LEU A 159 24.88 -30.17 66.39
C LEU A 159 25.88 -29.16 65.80
N TYR A 160 26.90 -28.78 66.57
CA TYR A 160 27.94 -27.87 66.09
C TYR A 160 28.68 -28.45 64.87
N LYS A 161 29.07 -29.72 64.94
CA LYS A 161 29.73 -30.41 63.83
C LYS A 161 28.86 -30.41 62.56
N ALA A 162 27.57 -30.75 62.71
CA ALA A 162 26.62 -30.76 61.61
C ALA A 162 26.41 -29.36 60.99
N LEU A 163 26.33 -28.31 61.81
CA LEU A 163 26.19 -26.93 61.32
C LEU A 163 27.42 -26.46 60.55
N VAL A 164 28.62 -26.75 61.07
CA VAL A 164 29.88 -26.41 60.39
C VAL A 164 29.99 -27.14 59.06
N GLU A 165 29.68 -28.44 59.03
CA GLU A 165 29.69 -29.25 57.80
C GLU A 165 28.70 -28.73 56.76
N ALA A 166 27.46 -28.43 57.16
CA ALA A 166 26.44 -27.86 56.27
C ALA A 166 26.86 -26.47 55.74
N TYR A 167 27.41 -25.61 56.58
CA TYR A 167 27.86 -24.27 56.18
C TYR A 167 29.03 -24.31 55.19
N GLU A 168 30.03 -25.18 55.41
CA GLU A 168 31.15 -25.34 54.46
C GLU A 168 30.70 -25.97 53.13
N ALA A 169 29.73 -26.88 53.16
CA ALA A 169 29.12 -27.42 51.94
C ALA A 169 28.41 -26.33 51.12
N ASP A 170 27.54 -25.53 51.76
CA ASP A 170 26.82 -24.41 51.11
C ASP A 170 27.78 -23.38 50.52
N LYS A 171 28.86 -23.07 51.26
CA LYS A 171 29.92 -22.15 50.80
C LYS A 171 30.65 -22.68 49.58
N THR A 172 30.99 -23.96 49.55
CA THR A 172 31.63 -24.60 48.39
C THR A 172 30.73 -24.54 47.15
N ILE A 173 29.42 -24.76 47.32
CA ILE A 173 28.43 -24.63 46.24
C ILE A 173 28.40 -23.19 45.73
N LEU A 174 28.36 -22.19 46.62
CA LEU A 174 28.33 -20.79 46.24
C LEU A 174 29.61 -20.34 45.50
N ASP A 175 30.78 -20.80 45.94
CA ASP A 175 32.06 -20.51 45.29
C ASP A 175 32.11 -21.12 43.87
N SER A 176 31.61 -22.36 43.70
CA SER A 176 31.50 -22.98 42.38
C SER A 176 30.58 -22.20 41.41
N TYR A 177 29.49 -21.63 41.94
CA TYR A 177 28.58 -20.81 41.15
C TYR A 177 29.22 -19.48 40.73
N ARG A 178 29.98 -18.85 41.65
CA ARG A 178 30.77 -17.64 41.36
C ARG A 178 31.79 -17.89 40.25
N GLU A 179 32.50 -19.01 40.29
CA GLU A 179 33.46 -19.39 39.24
C GLU A 179 32.77 -19.65 37.89
N SER A 180 31.63 -20.35 37.91
CA SER A 180 30.81 -20.60 36.71
C SER A 180 30.30 -19.31 36.08
N ALA A 181 29.87 -18.33 36.89
CA ALA A 181 29.42 -17.02 36.41
C ALA A 181 30.55 -16.22 35.73
N ILE A 182 31.78 -16.28 36.25
CA ILE A 182 32.95 -15.67 35.62
C ILE A 182 33.29 -16.36 34.30
N LEU A 183 33.20 -17.70 34.26
CA LEU A 183 33.46 -18.48 33.04
C LEU A 183 32.43 -18.21 31.95
N LYS A 184 31.15 -18.03 32.31
CA LYS A 184 30.06 -17.75 31.37
C LYS A 184 30.21 -16.37 30.73
N ARG A 185 30.55 -15.34 31.51
CA ARG A 185 30.83 -13.99 31.00
C ARG A 185 31.96 -13.98 29.96
N ARG A 186 33.04 -14.73 30.19
CA ARG A 186 34.14 -14.87 29.23
C ARG A 186 33.74 -15.54 27.92
N ARG A 187 32.64 -16.31 27.87
CA ARG A 187 32.16 -16.92 26.62
C ARG A 187 31.25 -15.97 25.85
N GLU A 188 30.35 -15.26 26.54
CA GLU A 188 29.51 -14.22 25.93
C GLU A 188 30.35 -13.12 25.25
N ASP A 189 31.46 -12.68 25.86
CA ASP A 189 32.37 -11.69 25.26
C ASP A 189 33.16 -12.23 24.03
N ASN A 190 33.13 -13.54 23.76
CA ASN A 190 33.80 -14.18 22.63
C ASN A 190 32.83 -14.59 21.49
N ASP A 191 31.52 -14.59 21.73
CA ASP A 191 30.51 -14.93 20.71
C ASP A 191 30.20 -13.75 19.76
N ASP A 192 30.73 -12.54 20.03
CA ASP A 192 30.67 -11.38 19.12
C ASP A 192 31.57 -11.52 17.87
N GLN A 193 32.26 -12.65 17.68
CA GLN A 193 33.09 -12.93 16.50
C GLN A 193 32.51 -14.00 15.56
N GLU A 194 31.33 -14.59 15.85
CA GLU A 194 30.65 -15.44 14.87
C GLU A 194 29.84 -14.56 13.90
N GLY A 195 30.56 -13.95 12.96
CA GLY A 195 29.98 -13.29 11.79
C GLY A 195 29.06 -14.24 11.01
N PRO A 196 28.14 -13.70 10.19
CA PRO A 196 27.16 -14.52 9.48
C PRO A 196 27.88 -15.57 8.63
N SER A 197 27.65 -16.84 8.96
CA SER A 197 28.08 -17.99 8.17
C SER A 197 27.61 -17.76 6.74
N THR A 198 28.56 -17.40 5.88
CA THR A 198 28.30 -17.07 4.48
C THR A 198 27.74 -18.31 3.81
N GLY A 199 26.55 -18.15 3.23
CA GLY A 199 25.82 -19.18 2.52
C GLY A 199 26.74 -19.93 1.57
N SER A 200 26.84 -21.25 1.77
CA SER A 200 27.47 -22.15 0.83
C SER A 200 26.52 -22.36 -0.34
N ASP A 201 26.45 -21.37 -1.23
CA ASP A 201 25.91 -21.53 -2.57
C ASP A 201 26.95 -22.27 -3.42
N ARG A 202 26.95 -23.61 -3.30
CA ARG A 202 27.61 -24.47 -4.27
C ARG A 202 26.57 -24.95 -5.27
N GLY A 203 26.47 -24.19 -6.36
CA GLY A 203 25.78 -24.59 -7.57
C GLY A 203 26.16 -26.01 -8.00
N SER A 204 25.15 -26.85 -8.14
CA SER A 204 25.26 -28.12 -8.85
C SER A 204 24.68 -27.94 -10.24
N LYS A 205 25.56 -27.62 -11.21
CA LYS A 205 25.28 -27.86 -12.62
C LYS A 205 25.29 -29.37 -12.86
N ARG A 206 24.15 -29.92 -13.26
CA ARG A 206 24.05 -30.98 -14.26
C ARG A 206 22.65 -31.03 -14.84
#